data_AF-A0A965XUF4-F1
#
_entry.id   AF-A0A965XUF4-F1
#
_cell.length_a   1.000
_cell.length_b   1.000
_cell.length_c   1.000
_cell.angle_alpha   90.00
_cell.angle_beta   90.00
_cell.angle_gamma   90.00
#
_symmetry.space_group_name_H-M   'P 1'
#
loop_
_entity.id
_entity.type
_entity.pdbx_description
1 polymer ?
#
loop_
_entity_poly.entity_id
_entity_poly.type
_entity_poly.pdbx_seq_one_letter_code
_entity_poly.pdbx_strand_id
1 'polypeptide(L)'
;TVQESPSILLSSLENSSLGIWVAHGEGQFSFPKPIEQYNIALKYNYNQYPANPNGSPSAVAAVCSDDGRHLAMMPHPERCIYPHNWAYYPRERRDQATPWLQLFINGKNWVESKQTQKHK
;
A
#
# COMPACT_ATOMS: atom_id res chain seq x y z
N THR A 1 1.34 -6.34 5.00
CA THR A 1 2.11 -6.85 3.86
C THR A 1 1.59 -6.31 2.55
N VAL A 2 2.49 -5.91 1.65
CA VAL A 2 2.17 -5.59 0.26
C VAL A 2 2.01 -6.89 -0.52
N GLN A 3 0.88 -7.05 -1.20
CA GLN A 3 0.57 -8.23 -2.00
C GLN A 3 1.05 -8.02 -3.44
N GLU A 4 1.40 -9.10 -4.11
CA GLU A 4 1.59 -9.09 -5.57
C GLU A 4 0.27 -8.68 -6.23
N SER A 5 0.31 -7.63 -7.05
CA SER A 5 -0.89 -7.08 -7.69
C SER A 5 -0.52 -6.21 -8.90
N PRO A 6 -1.48 -5.89 -9.79
CA PRO A 6 -1.23 -4.95 -10.89
C PRO A 6 -0.84 -3.53 -10.45
N SER A 7 -0.91 -3.19 -9.15
CA SER A 7 -0.72 -1.84 -8.66
C SER A 7 0.63 -1.23 -9.06
N ILE A 8 0.58 -0.23 -9.93
CA ILE A 8 1.76 0.51 -10.37
C ILE A 8 2.46 1.16 -9.17
N LEU A 9 1.69 1.75 -8.27
CA LEU A 9 2.18 2.47 -7.10
C LEU A 9 2.90 1.55 -6.11
N LEU A 10 2.48 0.29 -5.97
CA LEU A 10 3.07 -0.65 -5.00
C LEU A 10 4.05 -1.67 -5.61
N SER A 11 4.23 -1.66 -6.93
CA SER A 11 5.04 -2.63 -7.70
C SER A 11 6.41 -2.97 -7.08
N SER A 12 7.22 -1.98 -6.73
CA SER A 12 8.56 -2.23 -6.16
C SER A 12 8.54 -2.60 -4.66
N LEU A 13 7.38 -2.59 -4.03
CA LEU A 13 7.19 -2.88 -2.61
C LEU A 13 6.53 -4.25 -2.39
N GLU A 14 6.20 -5.00 -3.44
CA GLU A 14 5.62 -6.33 -3.35
C GLU A 14 6.40 -7.22 -2.38
N ASN A 15 5.66 -8.05 -1.64
CA ASN A 15 6.19 -8.94 -0.60
C ASN A 15 6.81 -8.26 0.63
N SER A 16 6.88 -6.92 0.67
CA SER A 16 7.35 -6.21 1.87
C SER A 16 6.31 -6.21 2.99
N SER A 17 6.80 -6.31 4.24
CA SER A 17 6.01 -6.14 5.45
C SER A 17 6.54 -4.93 6.22
N LEU A 18 5.75 -3.87 6.23
CA LEU A 18 6.14 -2.53 6.68
C LEU A 18 5.15 -2.01 7.72
N GLY A 19 5.64 -1.26 8.71
CA GLY A 19 4.79 -0.49 9.62
C GLY A 19 4.13 0.66 8.88
N ILE A 20 2.88 0.98 9.22
CA ILE A 20 2.13 2.06 8.56
C ILE A 20 1.12 2.68 9.53
N TRP A 21 0.84 3.98 9.38
CA TRP A 21 -0.19 4.66 10.16
C TRP A 21 -1.59 4.28 9.68
N VAL A 22 -2.48 4.11 10.65
CA VAL A 22 -3.90 3.86 10.44
C VAL A 22 -4.69 4.82 11.32
N ALA A 23 -5.65 5.55 10.73
CA ALA A 23 -6.44 6.55 11.44
C ALA A 23 -7.82 6.74 10.79
N HIS A 24 -8.74 5.79 11.01
CA HIS A 24 -10.08 5.81 10.41
C HIS A 24 -11.15 5.26 11.37
N GLY A 25 -12.38 5.78 11.26
CA GLY A 25 -13.56 5.21 11.94
C GLY A 25 -14.36 4.22 11.08
N GLU A 26 -14.32 4.39 9.76
CA GLU A 26 -15.16 3.66 8.79
C GLU A 26 -14.31 2.92 7.74
N GLY A 27 -13.20 2.31 8.17
CA GLY A 27 -12.24 1.68 7.26
C GLY A 27 -12.51 0.23 6.87
N GLN A 28 -13.63 -0.35 7.31
CA GLN A 28 -13.92 -1.76 7.04
C GLN A 28 -14.32 -1.96 5.57
N PHE A 29 -13.55 -2.76 4.84
CA PHE A 29 -13.92 -3.13 3.47
C PHE A 29 -15.15 -4.03 3.47
N SER A 30 -16.11 -3.71 2.62
CA SER A 30 -17.30 -4.52 2.33
C SER A 30 -17.29 -4.89 0.86
N PHE A 31 -17.27 -6.19 0.56
CA PHE A 31 -17.21 -6.70 -0.81
C PHE A 31 -18.55 -7.32 -1.21
N PRO A 32 -19.24 -6.80 -2.23
CA PRO A 32 -20.48 -7.39 -2.73
C PRO A 32 -20.26 -8.68 -3.54
N LYS A 33 -19.01 -8.97 -3.92
CA LYS A 33 -18.61 -10.17 -4.68
C LYS A 33 -17.54 -10.95 -3.90
N PRO A 34 -17.23 -12.20 -4.28
CA PRO A 34 -16.10 -12.94 -3.71
C PRO A 34 -14.79 -12.15 -3.82
N ILE A 35 -13.96 -12.25 -2.78
CA ILE A 35 -12.72 -11.46 -2.64
C ILE A 35 -11.71 -11.74 -3.76
N GLU A 36 -11.77 -12.93 -4.35
CA GLU A 36 -10.92 -13.39 -5.45
C GLU A 36 -11.14 -12.60 -6.75
N GLN A 37 -12.25 -11.87 -6.85
CA GLN A 37 -12.54 -10.98 -7.99
C GLN A 37 -11.92 -9.58 -7.85
N TYR A 38 -11.17 -9.33 -6.77
CA TYR A 38 -10.56 -8.04 -6.50
C TYR A 38 -9.04 -8.18 -6.47
N ASN A 39 -8.33 -7.20 -7.05
CA ASN A 39 -6.89 -7.11 -6.94
C ASN A 39 -6.53 -6.55 -5.56
N ILE A 40 -6.27 -7.44 -4.61
CA ILE A 40 -5.86 -7.06 -3.27
C ILE A 40 -4.40 -6.61 -3.30
N ALA A 41 -4.13 -5.36 -2.92
CA ALA A 41 -2.80 -4.77 -2.99
C ALA A 41 -2.11 -4.69 -1.61
N LEU A 42 -2.89 -4.62 -0.52
CA LEU A 42 -2.37 -4.66 0.84
C LEU A 42 -3.25 -5.50 1.75
N LYS A 43 -2.61 -6.22 2.68
CA LYS A 43 -3.27 -6.86 3.83
C LYS A 43 -2.59 -6.47 5.14
N TYR A 44 -3.36 -6.37 6.21
CA TYR A 44 -2.80 -6.42 7.57
C TYR A 44 -2.21 -7.81 7.83
N ASN A 45 -1.19 -7.89 8.68
CA ASN A 45 -0.44 -9.13 8.86
C ASN A 45 -1.23 -10.22 9.59
N TYR A 46 -2.24 -9.83 10.37
CA TYR A 46 -3.08 -10.74 11.15
C TYR A 46 -4.54 -10.32 11.01
N ASN A 47 -5.47 -11.27 11.14
CA ASN A 47 -6.90 -11.05 10.91
C ASN A 47 -7.66 -10.46 12.10
N GLN A 48 -7.09 -10.50 13.30
CA GLN A 48 -7.78 -10.17 14.54
C GLN A 48 -7.46 -8.74 15.01
N TYR A 49 -8.40 -8.11 15.70
CA TYR A 49 -8.19 -6.83 16.36
C TYR A 49 -7.11 -6.97 17.46
N PRO A 50 -6.19 -5.99 17.64
CA PRO A 50 -6.07 -4.72 16.93
C PRO A 50 -5.21 -4.77 15.65
N ALA A 51 -4.62 -5.92 15.32
CA ALA A 51 -3.72 -6.05 14.17
C ALA A 51 -4.43 -5.87 12.82
N ASN A 52 -5.69 -6.31 12.72
CA ASN A 52 -6.67 -5.86 11.72
C ASN A 52 -7.60 -4.84 12.40
N PRO A 53 -7.30 -3.53 12.32
CA PRO A 53 -7.93 -2.52 13.15
C PRO A 53 -9.40 -2.23 12.79
N ASN A 54 -9.84 -2.60 11.58
CA ASN A 54 -11.20 -2.35 11.09
C ASN A 54 -12.01 -3.63 10.84
N GLY A 55 -11.44 -4.82 11.10
CA GLY A 55 -12.14 -6.08 10.89
C GLY A 55 -12.45 -6.38 9.42
N SER A 56 -11.68 -5.83 8.47
CA SER A 56 -11.87 -6.13 7.04
C SER A 56 -11.69 -7.63 6.79
N PRO A 57 -12.52 -8.24 5.91
CA PRO A 57 -12.41 -9.64 5.56
C PRO A 57 -11.02 -9.94 4.97
N SER A 58 -10.43 -11.07 5.35
CA SER A 58 -9.08 -11.48 4.93
C SER A 58 -7.99 -10.42 5.18
N ALA A 59 -8.21 -9.56 6.19
CA ALA A 59 -7.33 -8.47 6.57
C ALA A 59 -7.04 -7.46 5.43
N VAL A 60 -7.93 -7.30 4.45
CA VAL A 60 -7.71 -6.36 3.34
C VAL A 60 -7.55 -4.93 3.85
N ALA A 61 -6.53 -4.24 3.33
CA ALA A 61 -6.25 -2.84 3.64
C ALA A 61 -6.18 -1.95 2.38
N ALA A 62 -6.00 -2.54 1.19
CA ALA A 62 -6.03 -1.83 -0.08
C ALA A 62 -6.41 -2.74 -1.26
N VAL A 63 -7.00 -2.14 -2.29
CA VAL A 63 -7.32 -2.76 -3.58
C VAL A 63 -6.88 -1.88 -4.75
N CYS A 64 -6.65 -2.45 -5.92
CA CYS A 64 -6.36 -1.69 -7.14
C CYS A 64 -7.23 -2.08 -8.34
N SER A 65 -7.28 -1.22 -9.34
CA SER A 65 -7.90 -1.52 -10.63
C SER A 65 -7.15 -2.62 -11.39
N ASP A 66 -7.82 -3.28 -12.33
CA ASP A 66 -7.24 -4.37 -13.15
C ASP A 66 -6.02 -3.92 -13.96
N ASP A 67 -6.02 -2.65 -14.38
CA ASP A 67 -4.91 -2.02 -15.09
C ASP A 67 -3.87 -1.38 -14.16
N GLY A 68 -4.04 -1.51 -12.84
CA GLY A 68 -3.08 -1.06 -11.85
C GLY A 68 -2.99 0.44 -11.60
N ARG A 69 -3.76 1.26 -12.33
CA ARG A 69 -3.64 2.73 -12.32
C ARG A 69 -4.32 3.40 -11.13
N HIS A 70 -5.32 2.77 -10.54
CA HIS A 70 -6.02 3.27 -9.37
C HIS A 70 -5.73 2.38 -8.17
N LEU A 71 -5.27 2.96 -7.08
CA LEU A 71 -5.07 2.31 -5.80
C LEU A 71 -5.97 2.99 -4.76
N ALA A 72 -6.81 2.21 -4.10
CA ALA A 72 -7.61 2.66 -2.97
C ALA A 72 -7.11 1.95 -1.72
N MET A 73 -6.72 2.71 -0.70
CA MET A 73 -6.15 2.18 0.53
C MET A 73 -6.62 2.96 1.75
N MET A 74 -6.76 2.26 2.87
CA MET A 74 -7.12 2.85 4.16
C MET A 74 -5.92 3.32 5.01
N PRO A 75 -4.75 2.64 4.99
CA PRO A 75 -3.56 3.14 5.66
C PRO A 75 -3.01 4.41 5.01
N HIS A 76 -2.24 5.19 5.78
CA HIS A 76 -1.70 6.49 5.39
C HIS A 76 -0.17 6.44 5.14
N PRO A 77 0.30 6.00 3.95
CA PRO A 77 1.73 5.91 3.64
C PRO A 77 2.40 7.30 3.58
N GLU A 78 1.65 8.36 3.30
CA GLU A 78 2.12 9.75 3.29
C GLU A 78 2.51 10.25 4.69
N ARG A 79 1.96 9.64 5.74
CA ARG A 79 2.36 9.92 7.14
C ARG A 79 3.60 9.12 7.55
N CYS A 80 4.16 8.34 6.64
CA CYS A 80 5.24 7.41 6.92
C CYS A 80 6.51 7.69 6.09
N ILE A 81 6.67 8.87 5.49
CA ILE A 81 7.77 9.15 4.55
C ILE A 81 9.14 9.10 5.22
N TYR A 82 9.29 9.59 6.44
CA TYR A 82 10.58 9.61 7.14
C TYR A 82 10.64 8.62 8.31
N PRO A 83 11.83 8.09 8.65
CA PRO A 83 11.98 7.14 9.76
C PRO A 83 11.40 7.63 11.08
N HIS A 84 11.59 8.92 11.39
CA HIS A 84 11.08 9.54 12.62
C HIS A 84 9.56 9.71 12.65
N ASN A 85 8.85 9.46 11.54
CA ASN A 85 7.39 9.41 11.54
C ASN A 85 6.85 8.04 11.96
N TRP A 86 7.66 6.97 11.96
CA TRP A 86 7.20 5.63 12.34
C TRP A 86 7.26 5.47 13.86
N ALA A 87 6.21 4.89 14.46
CA ALA A 87 6.19 4.56 15.88
C ALA A 87 7.31 3.58 16.28
N TYR A 88 7.63 2.65 15.37
CA TYR A 88 8.78 1.76 15.46
C TYR A 88 9.46 1.71 14.11
N TYR A 89 10.75 2.05 14.08
CA TYR A 89 11.61 1.87 12.91
C TYR A 89 12.83 1.04 13.31
N PRO A 90 13.19 -0.02 12.55
CA PRO A 90 14.30 -0.89 12.94
C PRO A 90 15.61 -0.12 13.06
N ARG A 91 16.33 -0.29 14.18
CA ARG A 91 17.51 0.51 14.56
C ARG A 91 18.71 0.29 13.64
N GLU A 92 18.76 -0.87 13.00
CA GLU A 92 19.79 -1.26 12.04
C GLU A 92 19.63 -0.58 10.67
N ARG A 93 18.45 -0.05 10.35
CA ARG A 93 18.21 0.70 9.13
C ARG A 93 18.76 2.12 9.27
N ARG A 94 19.38 2.62 8.19
CA ARG A 94 19.95 3.99 8.12
C ARG A 94 19.37 4.78 6.95
N ASP A 95 18.11 4.52 6.65
CA ASP A 95 17.46 5.13 5.51
C ASP A 95 17.19 6.62 5.75
N GLN A 96 17.36 7.45 4.73
CA GLN A 96 16.98 8.87 4.80
C GLN A 96 15.45 9.05 4.69
N ALA A 97 14.80 8.19 3.91
CA ALA A 97 13.35 8.09 3.76
C ALA A 97 12.95 6.62 3.83
N THR A 98 11.74 6.34 4.30
CA THR A 98 11.29 4.96 4.47
C THR A 98 10.86 4.36 3.13
N PRO A 99 10.68 3.02 3.05
CA PRO A 99 10.19 2.37 1.84
C PRO A 99 8.87 2.94 1.30
N TRP A 100 8.02 3.54 2.14
CA TRP A 100 6.75 4.13 1.66
C TRP A 100 6.94 5.31 0.70
N LEU A 101 8.10 5.97 0.70
CA LEU A 101 8.41 6.99 -0.32
C LEU A 101 8.38 6.39 -1.74
N GLN A 102 8.72 5.11 -1.86
CA GLN A 102 8.78 4.42 -3.14
C GLN A 102 7.42 4.36 -3.83
N LEU A 103 6.31 4.41 -3.08
CA LEU A 103 4.96 4.52 -3.64
C LEU A 103 4.83 5.73 -4.58
N PHE A 104 5.32 6.87 -4.14
CA PHE A 104 5.27 8.13 -4.89
C PHE A 104 6.27 8.15 -6.04
N ILE A 105 7.47 7.57 -5.83
CA ILE A 105 8.49 7.41 -6.88
C ILE A 105 7.96 6.52 -8.01
N ASN A 106 7.29 5.41 -7.70
CA ASN A 106 6.69 4.54 -8.70
C ASN A 106 5.64 5.27 -9.55
N GLY A 107 4.78 6.08 -8.91
CA GLY A 107 3.82 6.93 -9.61
C GLY A 107 4.50 7.94 -10.55
N LYS A 108 5.53 8.63 -10.07
CA LYS A 108 6.34 9.55 -10.88
C LYS A 108 6.95 8.84 -12.10
N ASN A 109 7.65 7.74 -11.87
CA ASN A 109 8.35 6.99 -12.92
C ASN A 109 7.39 6.49 -13.99
N TRP A 110 6.18 6.05 -13.58
CA TRP A 110 5.15 5.64 -14.52
C TRP A 110 4.74 6.79 -15.45
N VAL A 111 4.47 7.98 -14.91
CA VAL A 111 4.11 9.16 -15.72
C VAL A 111 5.23 9.53 -16.69
N GLU A 112 6.49 9.57 -16.23
CA GLU A 112 7.65 9.86 -17.08
C GLU A 112 7.81 8.85 -18.23
N SER A 113 7.57 7.56 -17.96
CA SER A 113 7.61 6.52 -18.99
C SER A 113 6.58 6.75 -20.10
N LYS A 114 5.39 7.26 -19.74
CA LYS A 114 4.30 7.56 -20.69
C LYS A 114 4.56 8.81 -21.52
N GLN A 115 5.27 9.79 -20.97
CA GLN A 115 5.71 10.98 -21.73
C GLN A 115 6.79 10.61 -22.75
N THR A 116 7.75 9.75 -22.36
CA THR A 116 8.82 9.29 -23.26
C THR A 116 8.27 8.49 -24.44
N GLN A 117 7.23 7.69 -24.22
CA GLN A 117 6.53 6.95 -25.30
C GLN A 117 5.76 7.86 -26.27
N LYS A 118 5.37 9.07 -25.87
CA LYS A 118 4.69 10.03 -26.76
C LYS A 118 5.64 10.83 -27.66
N HIS A 119 6.94 10.79 -27.36
CA HIS A 119 7.99 11.51 -28.10
C HIS A 119 8.93 10.59 -28.88
N LYS A 120 8.61 9.30 -28.94
CA LYS A 120 9.17 8.33 -29.90
C LYS A 120 8.13 8.04 -30.96
#